data_AF-A0A966US55-F1
#
_entry.id   AF-A0A966US55-F1
#
_cell.length_a   1.000
_cell.length_b   1.000
_cell.length_c   1.000
_cell.angle_alpha   90.00
_cell.angle_beta   90.00
_cell.angle_gamma   90.00
#
_symmetry.space_group_name_H-M   'P 1'
#
loop_
_entity.id
_entity.type
_entity.pdbx_description
1 polymer ?
#
loop_
_entity_poly.entity_id
_entity_poly.type
_entity_poly.pdbx_seq_one_letter_code
_entity_poly.pdbx_strand_id
1 'polypeptide(L)'
;MKKIVFTSGLPRSGSTLLSAILNQNPRFRANVSVPIRQIFDMIIDITSSPGNNQKCFDENLDDILRSILDTFHQGDCVHFNHNRFWTSRTELLEKLYPDYKIIITVRDIPWILDSLERLGKKNPNHKPVYASIYHASNIYTRCDEYMNNLIWNPYISLKEIINKNISNAMIVEYDALVYNPDIIMKSIYNHINEPYFEHDFFNITNIKDYEYFDSDININMPGLHSLRKQVYKEERNIIIPQDIIDK
;
A
#
# COMPACT_ATOMS: atom_id res chain seq x y z
N MET A 1 -24.17 1.91 1.71
CA MET A 1 -22.71 2.13 1.76
C MET A 1 -22.03 0.90 1.20
N LYS A 2 -20.99 1.09 0.38
CA LYS A 2 -20.20 -0.03 -0.15
C LYS A 2 -19.39 -0.66 0.98
N LYS A 3 -19.13 -1.98 0.91
CA LYS A 3 -18.21 -2.63 1.85
C LYS A 3 -16.78 -2.38 1.39
N ILE A 4 -16.10 -1.45 2.06
CA ILE A 4 -14.75 -1.02 1.71
C ILE A 4 -13.80 -1.36 2.86
N VAL A 5 -12.77 -2.13 2.51
CA VAL A 5 -11.61 -2.40 3.36
C VAL A 5 -10.47 -1.53 2.86
N PHE A 6 -9.76 -0.88 3.78
CA PHE A 6 -8.60 -0.08 3.46
C PHE A 6 -7.36 -0.96 3.50
N THR A 7 -6.42 -0.72 2.59
CA THR A 7 -5.10 -1.34 2.66
C THR A 7 -4.03 -0.26 2.62
N SER A 8 -3.02 -0.44 3.46
CA SER A 8 -1.85 0.44 3.57
C SER A 8 -0.61 -0.42 3.80
N GLY A 9 0.53 0.21 4.00
CA GLY A 9 1.76 -0.48 4.34
C GLY A 9 2.99 0.25 3.84
N LEU A 10 4.13 -0.31 4.21
CA LEU A 10 5.42 0.15 3.71
C LEU A 10 5.57 -0.18 2.22
N PRO A 11 6.34 0.60 1.44
CA PRO A 11 6.72 0.19 0.10
C PRO A 11 7.45 -1.16 0.13
N ARG A 12 7.25 -2.01 -0.88
CA ARG A 12 7.92 -3.31 -1.02
C ARG A 12 7.65 -4.32 0.13
N SER A 13 6.55 -4.15 0.87
CA SER A 13 6.13 -5.07 1.93
C SER A 13 5.05 -6.09 1.52
N GLY A 14 4.79 -6.24 0.21
CA GLY A 14 3.88 -7.26 -0.30
C GLY A 14 2.43 -6.83 -0.50
N SER A 15 2.12 -5.54 -0.52
CA SER A 15 0.76 -5.05 -0.84
C SER A 15 0.26 -5.55 -2.21
N THR A 16 1.11 -5.53 -3.24
CA THR A 16 0.78 -6.08 -4.57
C THR A 16 0.49 -7.58 -4.53
N LEU A 17 1.29 -8.33 -3.78
CA LEU A 17 1.10 -9.77 -3.61
C LEU A 17 -0.23 -10.05 -2.90
N LEU A 18 -0.51 -9.33 -1.81
CA LEU A 18 -1.75 -9.44 -1.07
C LEU A 18 -2.96 -9.11 -1.95
N SER A 19 -2.91 -8.02 -2.73
CA SER A 19 -3.97 -7.67 -3.68
C SER A 19 -4.18 -8.76 -4.73
N ALA A 20 -3.11 -9.39 -5.23
CA ALA A 20 -3.21 -10.46 -6.22
C ALA A 20 -3.87 -11.71 -5.64
N ILE A 21 -3.54 -12.09 -4.40
CA ILE A 21 -4.20 -13.18 -3.68
C ILE A 21 -5.68 -12.84 -3.46
N LEU A 22 -5.99 -11.66 -2.92
CA LEU A 22 -7.37 -11.22 -2.66
C LEU A 22 -8.24 -11.24 -3.92
N ASN A 23 -7.69 -10.83 -5.06
CA ASN A 23 -8.40 -10.82 -6.35
C ASN A 23 -8.72 -12.22 -6.92
N GLN A 24 -8.21 -13.31 -6.33
CA GLN A 24 -8.67 -14.65 -6.68
C GLN A 24 -10.11 -14.90 -6.21
N ASN A 25 -10.55 -14.22 -5.14
CA ASN A 25 -11.93 -14.32 -4.68
C ASN A 25 -12.84 -13.48 -5.60
N PRO A 26 -13.82 -14.08 -6.30
CA PRO A 26 -14.66 -13.36 -7.25
C PRO A 26 -15.51 -12.25 -6.60
N ARG A 27 -15.72 -12.33 -5.28
CA ARG A 27 -16.45 -11.31 -4.49
C ARG A 27 -15.58 -10.13 -4.06
N PHE A 28 -14.27 -10.18 -4.30
CA PHE A 28 -13.32 -9.15 -3.88
C PHE A 28 -12.78 -8.37 -5.07
N ARG A 29 -12.51 -7.08 -4.86
CA ARG A 29 -11.82 -6.21 -5.83
C ARG A 29 -10.75 -5.43 -5.10
N ALA A 30 -9.51 -5.88 -5.21
CA ALA A 30 -8.35 -5.23 -4.65
C ALA A 30 -7.63 -4.40 -5.70
N ASN A 31 -7.65 -3.09 -5.52
CA ASN A 31 -7.08 -2.15 -6.48
C ASN A 31 -5.57 -1.99 -6.29
N VAL A 32 -4.95 -1.50 -7.36
CA VAL A 32 -3.63 -0.86 -7.30
C VAL A 32 -3.72 0.43 -6.48
N SER A 33 -2.57 1.04 -6.14
CA SER A 33 -2.55 2.35 -5.48
C SER A 33 -3.35 3.37 -6.30
N VAL A 34 -4.39 3.93 -5.70
CA VAL A 34 -5.29 4.90 -6.34
C VAL A 34 -5.15 6.29 -5.70
N PRO A 35 -5.37 7.39 -6.45
CA PRO A 35 -5.19 8.75 -5.95
C PRO A 35 -6.35 9.25 -5.06
N ILE A 36 -7.30 8.38 -4.68
CA ILE A 36 -8.50 8.75 -3.93
C ILE A 36 -8.17 9.45 -2.61
N ARG A 37 -7.15 8.96 -1.90
CA ARG A 37 -6.70 9.60 -0.66
C ARG A 37 -6.13 11.01 -0.93
N GLN A 38 -5.35 11.19 -1.98
CA GLN A 38 -4.82 12.50 -2.36
C GLN A 38 -5.94 13.46 -2.75
N ILE A 39 -7.00 12.97 -3.41
CA ILE A 39 -8.20 13.75 -3.70
C ILE A 39 -8.86 14.23 -2.41
N PHE A 40 -8.99 13.36 -1.40
CA PHE A 40 -9.52 13.75 -0.09
C PHE A 40 -8.66 14.85 0.54
N ASP A 41 -7.34 14.68 0.54
CA ASP A 41 -6.42 15.67 1.10
C ASP A 41 -6.57 17.03 0.41
N MET A 42 -6.68 17.07 -0.93
CA MET A 42 -6.88 18.33 -1.68
C MET A 42 -8.23 18.99 -1.38
N ILE A 43 -9.32 18.23 -1.29
CA ILE A 43 -10.64 18.80 -0.97
C ILE A 43 -10.61 19.39 0.45
N ILE A 44 -10.04 18.66 1.42
CA ILE A 44 -9.93 19.13 2.81
C ILE A 44 -9.06 20.40 2.87
N ASP A 45 -7.94 20.44 2.16
CA ASP A 45 -7.05 21.59 2.12
C ASP A 45 -7.73 22.84 1.53
N ILE A 46 -8.39 22.69 0.39
CA ILE A 46 -9.13 23.78 -0.27
C ILE A 46 -10.28 24.29 0.62
N THR A 47 -11.06 23.38 1.21
CA THR A 47 -12.24 23.75 2.02
C THR A 47 -11.87 24.33 3.37
N SER A 48 -10.70 23.97 3.91
CA SER A 48 -10.16 24.53 5.16
C SER A 48 -9.41 25.85 4.96
N SER A 49 -9.18 26.28 3.71
CA SER A 49 -8.41 27.49 3.41
C SER A 49 -9.19 28.77 3.74
N PRO A 50 -8.56 29.77 4.40
CA PRO A 50 -9.21 31.03 4.72
C PRO A 50 -9.79 31.75 3.49
N GLY A 51 -11.02 32.24 3.59
CA GLY A 51 -11.69 32.97 2.51
C GLY A 51 -12.58 32.10 1.60
N ASN A 52 -12.45 30.78 1.68
CA ASN A 52 -13.48 29.89 1.15
C ASN A 52 -14.62 29.80 2.18
N ASN A 53 -15.88 29.83 1.75
CA ASN A 53 -17.08 29.78 2.61
C ASN A 53 -17.17 28.43 3.35
N GLN A 54 -16.31 28.26 4.36
CA GLN A 54 -16.05 27.00 5.07
C GLN A 54 -17.34 26.40 5.63
N LYS A 55 -18.22 27.23 6.18
CA LYS A 55 -19.54 26.82 6.69
C LYS A 55 -20.43 26.13 5.65
N CYS A 56 -20.40 26.55 4.39
CA CYS A 56 -21.24 25.95 3.35
C CYS A 56 -20.74 24.55 2.95
N PHE A 57 -19.43 24.28 3.12
CA PHE A 57 -18.83 23.00 2.78
C PHE A 57 -18.81 22.04 3.97
N ASP A 58 -18.58 22.53 5.19
CA ASP A 58 -18.49 21.71 6.40
C ASP A 58 -19.73 20.83 6.62
N GLU A 59 -20.92 21.35 6.32
CA GLU A 59 -22.18 20.61 6.50
C GLU A 59 -22.31 19.39 5.57
N ASN A 60 -21.65 19.41 4.41
CA ASN A 60 -21.75 18.37 3.38
C ASN A 60 -20.43 17.67 3.06
N LEU A 61 -19.30 18.09 3.66
CA LEU A 61 -17.97 17.61 3.30
C LEU A 61 -17.84 16.10 3.48
N ASP A 62 -18.36 15.57 4.59
CA ASP A 62 -18.33 14.13 4.86
C ASP A 62 -19.09 13.34 3.79
N ASP A 63 -20.24 13.85 3.34
CA ASP A 63 -21.06 13.22 2.31
C ASP A 63 -20.42 13.31 0.94
N ILE A 64 -19.72 14.40 0.63
CA ILE A 64 -18.91 14.54 -0.58
C ILE A 64 -17.76 13.51 -0.58
N LEU A 65 -17.01 13.41 0.53
CA LEU A 65 -15.92 12.44 0.66
C LEU A 65 -16.43 11.00 0.58
N ARG A 66 -17.54 10.67 1.27
CA ARG A 66 -18.20 9.36 1.16
C ARG A 66 -18.61 9.08 -0.28
N SER A 67 -19.24 10.05 -0.95
CA SER A 67 -19.71 9.91 -2.34
C SER A 67 -18.58 9.63 -3.31
N ILE A 68 -17.40 10.26 -3.15
CA ILE A 68 -16.23 9.99 -4.00
C ILE A 68 -15.79 8.53 -3.85
N LEU A 69 -15.71 8.03 -2.60
CA LEU A 69 -15.29 6.66 -2.31
C LEU A 69 -16.31 5.64 -2.86
N ASP A 70 -17.60 5.85 -2.56
CA ASP A 70 -18.70 4.97 -2.95
C ASP A 70 -18.92 4.96 -4.48
N THR A 71 -18.69 6.09 -5.16
CA THR A 71 -18.83 6.20 -6.62
C THR A 71 -17.66 5.53 -7.35
N PHE A 72 -16.45 5.65 -6.81
CA PHE A 72 -15.26 4.99 -7.36
C PHE A 72 -15.38 3.46 -7.30
N HIS A 73 -15.98 2.95 -6.23
CA HIS A 73 -16.14 1.51 -5.99
C HIS A 73 -17.51 1.01 -6.45
N GLN A 74 -17.60 0.58 -7.70
CA GLN A 74 -18.84 0.08 -8.31
C GLN A 74 -18.99 -1.44 -8.21
N GLY A 75 -20.25 -1.91 -8.24
CA GLY A 75 -20.59 -3.33 -8.14
C GLY A 75 -20.94 -3.78 -6.72
N ASP A 76 -21.38 -5.02 -6.58
CA ASP A 76 -21.71 -5.66 -5.30
C ASP A 76 -20.59 -6.62 -4.89
N CYS A 77 -19.52 -6.05 -4.34
CA CYS A 77 -18.32 -6.76 -3.92
C CYS A 77 -17.64 -6.04 -2.75
N VAL A 78 -16.71 -6.73 -2.09
CA VAL A 78 -15.82 -6.13 -1.09
C VAL A 78 -14.66 -5.46 -1.81
N HIS A 79 -14.54 -4.15 -1.62
CA HIS A 79 -13.49 -3.36 -2.26
C HIS A 79 -12.30 -3.16 -1.32
N PHE A 80 -11.09 -3.39 -1.81
CA PHE A 80 -9.86 -3.04 -1.11
C PHE A 80 -9.27 -1.77 -1.71
N ASN A 81 -9.42 -0.66 -1.01
CA ASN A 81 -8.87 0.63 -1.42
C ASN A 81 -7.43 0.75 -0.91
N HIS A 82 -6.46 0.76 -1.83
CA HIS A 82 -5.05 0.84 -1.47
C HIS A 82 -4.51 2.27 -1.54
N ASN A 83 -3.94 2.72 -0.42
CA ASN A 83 -3.05 3.86 -0.37
C ASN A 83 -2.14 3.75 0.85
N ARG A 84 -0.82 3.87 0.64
CA ARG A 84 0.22 3.76 1.68
C ARG A 84 0.09 4.77 2.82
N PHE A 85 -0.72 5.82 2.64
CA PHE A 85 -0.92 6.86 3.62
C PHE A 85 -2.23 6.73 4.39
N TRP A 86 -3.11 5.76 4.11
CA TRP A 86 -4.39 5.64 4.85
C TRP A 86 -4.24 5.60 6.37
N THR A 87 -3.10 5.11 6.87
CA THR A 87 -2.76 5.09 8.30
C THR A 87 -2.64 6.47 8.94
N SER A 88 -2.45 7.56 8.17
CA SER A 88 -2.44 8.94 8.67
C SER A 88 -3.81 9.62 8.72
N ARG A 89 -4.90 8.90 8.39
CA ARG A 89 -6.27 9.44 8.38
C ARG A 89 -7.29 8.52 9.07
N THR A 90 -6.87 7.76 10.07
CA THR A 90 -7.75 6.80 10.73
C THR A 90 -8.96 7.45 11.39
N GLU A 91 -8.82 8.66 11.93
CA GLU A 91 -9.93 9.43 12.51
C GLU A 91 -10.94 9.86 11.44
N LEU A 92 -10.45 10.28 10.27
CA LEU A 92 -11.32 10.60 9.14
C LEU A 92 -12.04 9.33 8.67
N LEU A 93 -11.33 8.21 8.57
CA LEU A 93 -11.94 6.93 8.22
C LEU A 93 -12.99 6.50 9.23
N GLU A 94 -12.74 6.66 10.53
CA GLU A 94 -13.71 6.37 11.60
C GLU A 94 -14.96 7.25 11.49
N LYS A 95 -14.78 8.55 11.20
CA LYS A 95 -15.91 9.48 10.99
C LYS A 95 -16.76 9.10 9.78
N LEU A 96 -16.13 8.72 8.67
CA LEU A 96 -16.81 8.41 7.41
C LEU A 96 -17.34 6.97 7.36
N TYR A 97 -16.67 6.03 8.03
CA TYR A 97 -16.93 4.60 8.04
C TYR A 97 -16.62 4.05 9.44
N PRO A 98 -17.56 4.12 10.41
CA PRO A 98 -17.31 3.74 11.81
C PRO A 98 -16.75 2.31 11.99
N ASP A 99 -17.20 1.38 11.15
CA ASP A 99 -16.76 -0.02 11.16
C ASP A 99 -15.65 -0.32 10.15
N TYR A 100 -14.88 0.69 9.71
CA TYR A 100 -13.81 0.48 8.74
C TYR A 100 -12.82 -0.59 9.23
N LYS A 101 -12.22 -1.30 8.28
CA LYS A 101 -11.10 -2.21 8.54
C LYS A 101 -9.92 -1.77 7.71
N ILE A 102 -8.73 -1.79 8.29
CA ILE A 102 -7.48 -1.51 7.58
C ILE A 102 -6.50 -2.67 7.75
N ILE A 103 -5.91 -3.11 6.63
CA ILE A 103 -4.85 -4.12 6.59
C ILE A 103 -3.55 -3.42 6.19
N ILE A 104 -2.48 -3.67 6.95
CA ILE A 104 -1.23 -2.93 6.85
C ILE A 104 -0.09 -3.90 6.62
N THR A 105 0.47 -3.90 5.40
CA THR A 105 1.61 -4.76 5.08
C THR A 105 2.92 -4.15 5.53
N VAL A 106 3.71 -4.90 6.30
CA VAL A 106 4.99 -4.44 6.85
C VAL A 106 6.12 -5.41 6.51
N ARG A 107 7.34 -4.88 6.47
CA ARG A 107 8.57 -5.63 6.20
C ARG A 107 9.75 -4.85 6.75
N ASP A 108 10.80 -5.54 7.19
CA ASP A 108 12.01 -4.86 7.65
C ASP A 108 12.59 -3.96 6.56
N ILE A 109 13.01 -2.77 6.97
CA ILE A 109 13.56 -1.74 6.09
C ILE A 109 14.77 -2.24 5.27
N PRO A 110 15.73 -2.99 5.85
CA PRO A 110 16.84 -3.57 5.07
C PRO A 110 16.38 -4.39 3.87
N TRP A 111 15.30 -5.16 4.02
CA TRP A 111 14.74 -5.96 2.93
C TRP A 111 13.99 -5.13 1.88
N ILE A 112 13.39 -4.01 2.29
CA ILE A 112 12.78 -3.03 1.37
C ILE A 112 13.87 -2.39 0.50
N LEU A 113 14.95 -1.93 1.11
CA LEU A 113 16.11 -1.34 0.43
C LEU A 113 16.78 -2.35 -0.51
N ASP A 114 17.02 -3.58 -0.04
CA ASP A 114 17.53 -4.69 -0.88
C ASP A 114 16.65 -4.93 -2.11
N SER A 115 15.32 -4.90 -1.96
CA SER A 115 14.41 -5.05 -3.10
C SER A 115 14.56 -3.94 -4.13
N LEU A 116 14.77 -2.68 -3.70
CA LEU A 116 14.90 -1.54 -4.60
C LEU A 116 16.28 -1.56 -5.30
N GLU A 117 17.35 -1.86 -4.57
CA GLU A 117 18.69 -1.96 -5.14
C GLU A 117 18.80 -3.08 -6.18
N ARG A 118 18.18 -4.23 -5.94
CA ARG A 118 18.13 -5.32 -6.92
C ARG A 118 17.33 -4.94 -8.17
N LEU A 119 16.27 -4.17 -8.01
CA LEU A 119 15.49 -3.66 -9.14
C LEU A 119 16.31 -2.68 -9.99
N GLY A 120 17.06 -1.78 -9.35
CA GLY A 120 18.00 -0.90 -10.04
C GLY A 120 19.08 -1.67 -10.79
N LYS A 121 19.66 -2.72 -10.19
CA LYS A 121 20.65 -3.60 -10.86
C LYS A 121 20.10 -4.31 -12.09
N LYS A 122 18.81 -4.68 -12.09
CA LYS A 122 18.13 -5.28 -13.26
C LYS A 122 17.86 -4.25 -14.37
N ASN A 123 17.82 -2.97 -14.03
CA ASN A 123 17.44 -1.87 -14.91
C ASN A 123 18.53 -0.78 -14.97
N PRO A 124 19.77 -1.08 -15.37
CA PRO A 124 20.91 -0.14 -15.28
C PRO A 124 20.76 1.12 -16.15
N ASN A 125 19.91 1.09 -17.17
CA ASN A 125 19.63 2.23 -18.06
C ASN A 125 18.48 3.12 -17.57
N HIS A 126 17.91 2.84 -16.39
CA HIS A 126 16.80 3.59 -15.81
C HIS A 126 17.28 4.37 -14.59
N LYS A 127 16.71 5.55 -14.37
CA LYS A 127 16.94 6.29 -13.12
C LYS A 127 16.41 5.45 -11.94
N PRO A 128 17.04 5.50 -10.76
CA PRO A 128 16.52 4.78 -9.60
C PRO A 128 15.11 5.29 -9.22
N VAL A 129 14.22 4.39 -8.81
CA VAL A 129 12.80 4.75 -8.56
C VAL A 129 12.72 5.71 -7.37
N TYR A 130 11.98 6.81 -7.53
CA TYR A 130 11.80 7.80 -6.45
C TYR A 130 13.11 8.44 -5.94
N ALA A 131 14.18 8.39 -6.73
CA ALA A 131 15.44 9.06 -6.44
C ALA A 131 15.96 9.84 -7.64
N SER A 132 16.70 10.91 -7.37
CA SER A 132 17.36 11.70 -8.43
C SER A 132 18.66 11.03 -8.87
N ILE A 133 18.87 10.87 -10.18
CA ILE A 133 20.14 10.31 -10.71
C ILE A 133 21.37 11.13 -10.26
N TYR A 134 21.19 12.42 -9.98
CA TYR A 134 22.25 13.31 -9.50
C TYR A 134 22.62 13.10 -8.03
N HIS A 135 21.68 12.59 -7.22
CA HIS A 135 21.88 12.34 -5.79
C HIS A 135 22.04 10.84 -5.48
N ALA A 136 21.76 9.97 -6.45
CA ALA A 136 21.69 8.51 -6.31
C ALA A 136 22.88 7.76 -6.95
N SER A 137 24.09 8.32 -6.88
CA SER A 137 25.26 7.82 -7.62
C SER A 137 25.82 6.49 -7.10
N ASN A 138 25.67 6.19 -5.81
CA ASN A 138 26.15 4.96 -5.20
C ASN A 138 25.10 4.36 -4.25
N ILE A 139 25.36 3.15 -3.72
CA ILE A 139 24.40 2.40 -2.91
C ILE A 139 23.99 3.14 -1.63
N TYR A 140 24.91 3.87 -1.00
CA TYR A 140 24.61 4.63 0.22
C TYR A 140 23.64 5.77 -0.08
N THR A 141 23.97 6.60 -1.08
CA THR A 141 23.13 7.75 -1.39
C THR A 141 21.79 7.33 -2.01
N ARG A 142 21.73 6.19 -2.72
CA ARG A 142 20.45 5.58 -3.14
C ARG A 142 19.62 5.13 -1.96
N CYS A 143 20.21 4.43 -0.99
CA CYS A 143 19.48 4.01 0.20
C CYS A 143 18.95 5.21 0.98
N ASP A 144 19.75 6.27 1.15
CA ASP A 144 19.31 7.51 1.79
C ASP A 144 18.13 8.17 1.01
N GLU A 145 18.20 8.24 -0.32
CA GLU A 145 17.10 8.74 -1.15
C GLU A 145 15.83 7.89 -1.02
N TYR A 146 15.92 6.56 -1.05
CA TYR A 146 14.76 5.68 -0.83
C TYR A 146 14.18 5.85 0.57
N MET A 147 15.03 5.99 1.58
CA MET A 147 14.59 6.24 2.94
C MET A 147 13.80 7.54 3.01
N ASN A 148 14.35 8.64 2.51
CA ASN A 148 13.73 9.96 2.61
C ASN A 148 12.47 10.10 1.74
N ASN A 149 12.53 9.66 0.49
CA ASN A 149 11.49 9.96 -0.51
C ASN A 149 10.38 8.92 -0.55
N LEU A 150 10.64 7.68 -0.11
CA LEU A 150 9.71 6.56 -0.30
C LEU A 150 9.29 5.87 1.00
N ILE A 151 10.22 5.67 1.96
CA ILE A 151 9.99 4.82 3.14
C ILE A 151 9.57 5.64 4.37
N TRP A 152 10.20 6.79 4.60
CA TRP A 152 10.07 7.56 5.84
C TRP A 152 8.64 8.00 6.13
N ASN A 153 7.97 8.64 5.17
CA ASN A 153 6.62 9.16 5.38
C ASN A 153 5.58 8.04 5.68
N PRO A 154 5.53 6.92 4.90
CA PRO A 154 4.71 5.77 5.28
C PRO A 154 5.09 5.17 6.63
N TYR A 155 6.38 5.11 6.97
CA TYR A 155 6.87 4.56 8.24
C TYR A 155 6.44 5.40 9.45
N ILE A 156 6.52 6.72 9.38
CA ILE A 156 6.02 7.59 10.45
C ILE A 156 4.50 7.52 10.55
N SER A 157 3.78 7.47 9.42
CA SER A 157 2.32 7.27 9.41
C SER A 157 1.92 5.92 10.04
N LEU A 158 2.74 4.89 9.86
CA LEU A 158 2.57 3.59 10.51
C LEU A 158 2.80 3.65 12.03
N LYS A 159 3.82 4.38 12.50
CA LYS A 159 4.05 4.55 13.94
C LYS A 159 2.85 5.20 14.63
N GLU A 160 2.23 6.16 13.97
CA GLU A 160 1.05 6.86 14.49
C GLU A 160 -0.10 5.89 14.79
N ILE A 161 -0.44 5.00 13.86
CA ILE A 161 -1.53 4.05 14.07
C ILE A 161 -1.20 2.99 15.14
N ILE A 162 0.08 2.56 15.21
CA ILE A 162 0.54 1.62 16.25
C ILE A 162 0.37 2.25 17.64
N ASN A 163 0.73 3.52 17.79
CA ASN A 163 0.59 4.25 19.06
C ASN A 163 -0.87 4.41 19.50
N LYS A 164 -1.80 4.51 18.54
CA LYS A 164 -3.25 4.62 18.82
C LYS A 164 -3.90 3.27 19.19
N ASN A 165 -3.22 2.15 18.95
CA ASN A 165 -3.70 0.79 19.22
C ASN A 165 -5.15 0.54 18.73
N ILE A 166 -5.41 0.88 17.47
CA ILE A 166 -6.77 0.87 16.91
C ILE A 166 -7.20 -0.57 16.59
N SER A 167 -8.31 -1.03 17.17
CA SER A 167 -8.90 -2.36 16.96
C SER A 167 -9.33 -2.66 15.51
N ASN A 168 -9.43 -1.63 14.68
CA ASN A 168 -9.78 -1.73 13.26
C ASN A 168 -8.58 -2.01 12.34
N ALA A 169 -7.36 -2.06 12.89
CA ALA A 169 -6.14 -2.31 12.14
C ALA A 169 -5.62 -3.74 12.32
N MET A 170 -5.15 -4.34 11.22
CA MET A 170 -4.42 -5.61 11.22
C MET A 170 -3.07 -5.41 10.54
N ILE A 171 -1.99 -5.75 11.25
CA ILE A 171 -0.63 -5.76 10.69
C ILE A 171 -0.37 -7.13 10.07
N VAL A 172 0.14 -7.13 8.84
CA VAL A 172 0.52 -8.32 8.09
C VAL A 172 2.01 -8.21 7.76
N GLU A 173 2.82 -9.00 8.45
CA GLU A 173 4.24 -9.13 8.11
C GLU A 173 4.40 -9.88 6.78
N TYR A 174 5.22 -9.32 5.89
CA TYR A 174 5.51 -9.92 4.59
C TYR A 174 6.00 -11.36 4.73
N ASP A 175 6.91 -11.61 5.69
CA ASP A 175 7.49 -12.93 5.91
C ASP A 175 6.42 -13.92 6.40
N ALA A 176 5.56 -13.52 7.33
CA ALA A 176 4.45 -14.35 7.77
C ALA A 176 3.51 -14.71 6.60
N LEU A 177 3.20 -13.76 5.72
CA LEU A 177 2.38 -13.99 4.54
C LEU A 177 3.00 -14.99 3.56
N VAL A 178 4.32 -14.90 3.31
CA VAL A 178 4.96 -15.80 2.33
C VAL A 178 5.35 -17.16 2.89
N TYR A 179 5.49 -17.29 4.21
CA TYR A 179 5.72 -18.58 4.87
C TYR A 179 4.42 -19.35 5.13
N ASN A 180 3.36 -18.66 5.58
CA ASN A 180 2.11 -19.29 6.01
C ASN A 180 0.89 -18.61 5.37
N PRO A 181 0.80 -18.55 4.03
CA PRO A 181 -0.21 -17.73 3.35
C PRO A 181 -1.65 -18.10 3.71
N ASP A 182 -1.97 -19.39 3.82
CA ASP A 182 -3.33 -19.84 4.18
C ASP A 182 -3.76 -19.35 5.58
N ILE A 183 -2.87 -19.45 6.57
CA ILE A 183 -3.13 -19.00 7.95
C ILE A 183 -3.33 -17.48 8.00
N ILE A 184 -2.46 -16.74 7.31
CA ILE A 184 -2.55 -15.28 7.25
C ILE A 184 -3.82 -14.85 6.52
N MET A 185 -4.17 -15.49 5.40
CA MET A 185 -5.40 -15.18 4.69
C MET A 185 -6.62 -15.46 5.56
N LYS A 186 -6.74 -16.63 6.20
CA LYS A 186 -7.83 -16.91 7.15
C LYS A 186 -7.95 -15.83 8.24
N SER A 187 -6.83 -15.35 8.76
CA SER A 187 -6.81 -14.26 9.75
C SER A 187 -7.32 -12.95 9.16
N ILE A 188 -6.94 -12.63 7.92
CA ILE A 188 -7.44 -11.46 7.18
C ILE A 188 -8.96 -11.54 6.97
N TYR A 189 -9.48 -12.69 6.54
CA TYR A 189 -10.92 -12.92 6.36
C TYR A 189 -11.71 -12.72 7.66
N ASN A 190 -11.18 -13.25 8.76
CA ASN A 190 -11.75 -13.02 10.09
C ASN A 190 -11.75 -11.53 10.47
N HIS A 191 -10.64 -10.81 10.24
CA HIS A 191 -10.53 -9.37 10.53
C HIS A 191 -11.56 -8.52 9.76
N ILE A 192 -11.80 -8.85 8.50
CA ILE A 192 -12.74 -8.12 7.63
C ILE A 192 -14.19 -8.64 7.71
N ASN A 193 -14.44 -9.63 8.57
CA ASN A 193 -15.72 -10.30 8.75
C ASN A 193 -16.29 -10.81 7.41
N GLU A 194 -15.52 -11.63 6.69
CA GLU A 194 -15.94 -12.30 5.45
C GLU A 194 -15.69 -13.81 5.53
N PRO A 195 -16.55 -14.65 4.93
CA PRO A 195 -16.31 -16.09 4.85
C PRO A 195 -15.06 -16.37 4.00
N TYR A 196 -14.25 -17.30 4.49
CA TYR A 196 -13.01 -17.70 3.84
C TYR A 196 -13.28 -18.25 2.44
N PHE A 197 -12.46 -17.81 1.48
CA PHE A 197 -12.38 -18.37 0.13
C PHE A 197 -11.03 -19.07 0.00
N GLU A 198 -11.04 -20.28 -0.53
CA GLU A 198 -9.83 -21.07 -0.72
C GLU A 198 -8.98 -20.47 -1.86
N HIS A 199 -7.76 -20.06 -1.52
CA HIS A 199 -6.83 -19.40 -2.43
C HIS A 199 -5.82 -20.39 -3.03
N ASP A 200 -5.46 -20.18 -4.30
CA ASP A 200 -4.40 -20.93 -4.97
C ASP A 200 -3.08 -20.16 -4.88
N PHE A 201 -2.24 -20.53 -3.92
CA PHE A 201 -0.94 -19.90 -3.70
C PHE A 201 0.14 -20.33 -4.72
N PHE A 202 -0.16 -21.26 -5.62
CA PHE A 202 0.74 -21.73 -6.68
C PHE A 202 0.46 -21.07 -8.04
N ASN A 203 -0.66 -20.36 -8.16
CA ASN A 203 -1.08 -19.68 -9.38
C ASN A 203 -1.48 -18.21 -9.13
N ILE A 204 -0.49 -17.41 -8.78
CA ILE A 204 -0.57 -15.96 -8.65
C ILE A 204 -0.40 -15.32 -10.03
N THR A 205 -1.38 -14.54 -10.42
CA THR A 205 -1.34 -13.71 -11.63
C THR A 205 -1.06 -12.25 -11.27
N ASN A 206 -0.25 -11.57 -12.08
CA ASN A 206 -0.13 -10.12 -11.97
C ASN A 206 -1.50 -9.47 -12.17
N ILE A 207 -1.76 -8.41 -11.41
CA ILE A 207 -2.90 -7.53 -11.65
C ILE A 207 -2.52 -6.65 -12.83
N LYS A 208 -3.32 -6.69 -13.91
CA LYS A 208 -3.05 -5.99 -15.19
C LYS A 208 -2.71 -4.51 -15.01
N ASP A 209 -3.38 -3.84 -14.07
CA ASP A 209 -3.21 -2.42 -13.80
C ASP A 209 -1.81 -2.06 -13.28
N TYR A 210 -1.09 -2.99 -12.62
CA TYR A 210 0.28 -2.75 -12.17
C TYR A 210 1.30 -2.76 -13.32
N GLU A 211 1.08 -3.57 -14.37
CA GLU A 211 1.96 -3.56 -15.55
C GLU A 211 1.88 -2.22 -16.27
N TYR A 212 0.67 -1.66 -16.40
CA TYR A 212 0.48 -0.30 -16.91
C TYR A 212 1.17 0.73 -16.02
N PHE A 213 0.93 0.69 -14.70
CA PHE A 213 1.54 1.61 -13.73
C PHE A 213 3.08 1.59 -13.75
N ASP A 214 3.70 0.41 -13.88
CA ASP A 214 5.16 0.26 -13.93
C ASP A 214 5.77 0.80 -15.23
N SER A 215 5.01 0.69 -16.33
CA SER A 215 5.38 1.16 -17.66
C SER A 215 5.04 2.64 -17.90
N ASP A 216 4.29 3.28 -16.99
CA ASP A 216 3.95 4.70 -17.09
C ASP A 216 5.24 5.54 -17.13
N ILE A 217 5.24 6.53 -18.04
CA ILE A 217 6.36 7.44 -18.32
C ILE A 217 6.93 8.06 -17.04
N ASN A 218 6.12 8.23 -16.01
CA ASN A 218 6.52 8.84 -14.75
C ASN A 218 7.33 7.92 -13.82
N ILE A 219 7.15 6.60 -13.91
CA ILE A 219 7.84 5.61 -13.05
C ILE A 219 8.99 4.95 -13.80
N ASN A 220 8.79 4.59 -15.08
CA ASN A 220 9.78 4.01 -15.98
C ASN A 220 10.72 3.00 -15.28
N MET A 221 10.13 2.03 -14.58
CA MET A 221 10.89 0.99 -13.86
C MET A 221 10.27 -0.39 -14.13
N PRO A 222 10.70 -1.06 -15.20
CA PRO A 222 10.20 -2.37 -15.55
C PRO A 222 10.37 -3.39 -14.41
N GLY A 223 9.29 -4.09 -14.10
CA GLY A 223 9.26 -5.18 -13.13
C GLY A 223 9.18 -4.75 -11.67
N LEU A 224 8.85 -3.48 -11.38
CA LEU A 224 8.68 -2.98 -10.03
C LEU A 224 7.63 -3.80 -9.25
N HIS A 225 6.47 -4.07 -9.83
CA HIS A 225 5.37 -4.80 -9.21
C HIS A 225 5.16 -6.20 -9.81
N SER A 226 6.13 -6.74 -10.53
CA SER A 226 6.06 -8.13 -11.02
C SER A 226 6.03 -9.13 -9.87
N LEU A 227 5.06 -10.03 -9.91
CA LEU A 227 4.92 -11.14 -8.99
C LEU A 227 5.48 -12.43 -9.57
N ARG A 228 5.87 -13.33 -8.68
CA ARG A 228 6.12 -14.73 -9.04
C ARG A 228 4.79 -15.47 -9.10
N LYS A 229 4.75 -16.55 -9.88
CA LYS A 229 3.56 -17.42 -9.98
C LYS A 229 3.21 -18.09 -8.66
N GLN A 230 4.17 -18.34 -7.78
CA GLN A 230 3.94 -19.02 -6.51
C GLN A 230 4.32 -18.11 -5.34
N VAL A 231 3.54 -18.21 -4.26
CA VAL A 231 3.84 -17.61 -2.96
C VAL A 231 4.84 -18.49 -2.21
N TYR A 232 6.03 -17.98 -1.99
CA TYR A 232 7.06 -18.60 -1.15
C TYR A 232 8.07 -17.55 -0.71
N LYS A 233 8.76 -17.78 0.42
CA LYS A 233 9.90 -16.96 0.82
C LYS A 233 11.07 -17.25 -0.11
N GLU A 234 11.64 -16.21 -0.73
CA GLU A 234 12.92 -16.36 -1.43
C GLU A 234 14.06 -16.40 -0.41
N GLU A 235 14.80 -17.50 -0.37
CA GLU A 235 16.07 -17.53 0.33
C GLU A 235 17.12 -16.77 -0.48
N ARG A 236 17.58 -15.64 0.05
CA ARG A 236 18.62 -14.83 -0.58
C ARG A 236 19.38 -14.05 0.47
N ASN A 237 20.62 -13.68 0.16
CA ASN A 237 21.40 -12.75 0.99
C ASN A 237 21.04 -11.30 0.66
N ILE A 238 21.04 -10.43 1.66
CA ILE A 238 20.90 -9.00 1.45
C ILE A 238 22.14 -8.46 0.71
N ILE A 239 21.95 -7.57 -0.27
CA ILE A 239 23.07 -6.95 -1.02
C ILE A 239 23.46 -5.56 -0.55
N ILE A 240 22.67 -4.95 0.34
CA ILE A 240 23.04 -3.65 0.92
C ILE A 240 24.16 -3.82 1.96
N PRO A 241 25.10 -2.88 2.07
CA PRO A 241 26.16 -2.89 3.07
C PRO A 241 25.65 -3.02 4.52
N GLN A 242 26.43 -3.70 5.37
CA GLN A 242 26.06 -3.97 6.76
C GLN A 242 25.88 -2.68 7.59
N ASP A 243 26.70 -1.66 7.34
CA ASP A 243 26.60 -0.35 7.98
C ASP A 243 25.33 0.44 7.59
N ILE A 244 24.65 0.08 6.49
CA ILE A 244 23.29 0.58 6.19
C ILE A 244 22.24 -0.21 6.98
N ILE A 245 22.44 -1.51 7.19
CA ILE A 245 21.51 -2.38 7.92
C ILE A 245 21.46 -2.00 9.41
N ASP A 246 22.61 -1.66 9.99
CA ASP A 246 22.75 -1.35 11.41
C ASP A 246 22.32 0.09 11.78
N LYS A 247 21.94 0.90 10.78
CA LYS A 247 21.61 2.32 10.89
C LYS A 247 20.15 2.54 11.31
#